data_AF-A0AAE9ACN4-F1
#
_entry.id   AF-A0AAE9ACN4-F1
#
_cell.length_a   1.000
_cell.length_b   1.000
_cell.length_c   1.000
_cell.angle_alpha   90.00
_cell.angle_beta   90.00
_cell.angle_gamma   90.00
#
_symmetry.space_group_name_H-M   'P 1'
#
loop_
_entity.id
_entity.type
_entity.pdbx_description
1 polymer ?
#
loop_
_entity_poly.entity_id
_entity_poly.type
_entity_poly.pdbx_seq_one_letter_code
_entity_poly.pdbx_strand_id
1 'polypeptide(L)'
;MFGPIFLLTIFAPGALAAITDDFSCTDMTSYTASATICSNNLPDASCAVFYKESAQGVGFPAAGNQVQRPFACYSTSANGGSVDAGMKKAAIQNCPKTCGMCCLTPAYNCTNAQFPAMNCATIQPSQCLSPIWREKIAQNCPSVQIIAQRMHPGF
;
A
#
# COMPACT_ATOMS: atom_id res chain seq x y z
N MET A 1 24.57 7.58 -64.87
CA MET A 1 23.22 7.76 -64.29
C MET A 1 23.33 7.54 -62.79
N PHE A 2 23.52 8.62 -62.01
CA PHE A 2 23.58 8.56 -60.54
C PHE A 2 22.20 8.91 -60.00
N GLY A 3 21.47 7.92 -59.49
CA GLY A 3 20.14 8.09 -58.91
C GLY A 3 20.22 8.63 -57.47
N PRO A 4 19.32 9.55 -57.05
CA PRO A 4 19.37 10.13 -55.72
C PRO A 4 18.87 9.11 -54.67
N ILE A 5 19.69 8.87 -53.65
CA ILE A 5 19.32 8.11 -52.44
C ILE A 5 18.45 9.02 -51.57
N PHE A 6 17.16 8.69 -51.45
CA PHE A 6 16.22 9.40 -50.59
C PHE A 6 16.36 8.85 -49.15
N LEU A 7 17.06 9.58 -48.29
CA LEU A 7 17.21 9.27 -46.86
C LEU A 7 15.93 9.69 -46.12
N LEU A 8 15.06 8.71 -45.84
CA LEU A 8 13.88 8.86 -44.98
C LEU A 8 14.31 8.93 -43.51
N THR A 9 14.28 10.13 -42.92
CA THR A 9 14.47 10.34 -41.48
C THR A 9 13.19 9.99 -40.73
N ILE A 10 13.16 8.82 -40.09
CA ILE A 10 12.07 8.37 -39.23
C ILE A 10 12.17 9.14 -37.90
N PHE A 11 11.26 10.09 -37.68
CA PHE A 11 11.11 10.79 -36.41
C PHE A 11 10.25 9.92 -35.47
N ALA A 12 10.88 9.15 -34.59
CA ALA A 12 10.18 8.36 -33.58
C ALA A 12 9.72 9.29 -32.44
N PRO A 13 8.41 9.38 -32.13
CA PRO A 13 7.96 10.07 -30.92
C PRO A 13 8.41 9.28 -29.70
N GLY A 14 9.27 9.88 -28.89
CA GLY A 14 9.63 9.36 -27.56
C GLY A 14 8.41 9.44 -26.64
N ALA A 15 7.72 8.31 -26.44
CA ALA A 15 6.70 8.20 -25.40
C ALA A 15 7.41 8.17 -24.04
N LEU A 16 7.26 9.24 -23.25
CA LEU A 16 7.61 9.21 -21.84
C LEU A 16 6.58 8.31 -21.13
N ALA A 17 6.95 7.06 -20.83
CA ALA A 17 6.13 6.18 -20.03
C ALA A 17 6.10 6.71 -18.58
N ALA A 18 5.03 7.42 -18.23
CA ALA A 18 4.76 7.77 -16.84
C ALA A 18 4.28 6.50 -16.11
N ILE A 19 4.98 6.10 -15.05
CA ILE A 19 4.54 5.03 -14.15
C ILE A 19 3.34 5.58 -13.38
N THR A 20 2.14 5.03 -13.63
CA THR A 20 0.87 5.51 -13.05
C THR A 20 0.32 4.59 -11.97
N ASP A 21 1.14 3.66 -11.48
CA ASP A 21 0.78 2.63 -10.51
C ASP A 21 0.61 3.14 -9.06
N ASP A 22 0.03 2.30 -8.19
CA ASP A 22 -0.21 2.63 -6.78
C ASP A 22 0.95 2.27 -5.84
N PHE A 23 1.66 3.30 -5.37
CA PHE A 23 2.76 3.20 -4.40
C PHE A 23 2.32 3.42 -2.94
N SER A 24 1.04 3.22 -2.62
CA SER A 24 0.57 3.44 -1.25
C SER A 24 1.19 2.43 -0.28
N CYS A 25 1.49 2.86 0.95
CA CYS A 25 2.12 2.04 1.98
C CYS A 25 3.56 1.57 1.66
N THR A 26 4.23 2.21 0.70
CA THR A 26 5.60 1.94 0.30
C THR A 26 6.55 3.00 0.87
N ASP A 27 7.73 2.59 1.32
CA ASP A 27 8.86 3.48 1.61
C ASP A 27 9.95 3.25 0.57
N MET A 28 10.30 4.31 -0.16
CA MET A 28 11.05 4.30 -1.41
C MET A 28 10.42 3.35 -2.45
N THR A 29 10.80 2.08 -2.43
CA THR A 29 10.36 1.04 -3.37
C THR A 29 9.86 -0.23 -2.68
N SER A 30 9.93 -0.28 -1.34
CA SER A 30 9.57 -1.46 -0.55
C SER A 30 8.32 -1.24 0.28
N TYR A 31 7.49 -2.27 0.45
CA TYR A 31 6.31 -2.15 1.31
C TYR A 31 6.74 -1.96 2.77
N THR A 32 6.17 -0.95 3.40
CA THR A 32 6.33 -0.75 4.84
C THR A 32 5.71 -1.91 5.61
N ALA A 33 6.14 -2.13 6.86
CA ALA A 33 5.49 -3.11 7.74
C ALA A 33 3.97 -2.85 7.89
N SER A 34 3.56 -1.58 7.88
CA SER A 34 2.14 -1.20 7.92
C SER A 34 1.34 -1.57 6.68
N ALA A 35 1.97 -1.97 5.57
CA ALA A 35 1.25 -2.41 4.37
C ALA A 35 0.51 -3.74 4.58
N THR A 36 1.00 -4.59 5.50
CA THR A 36 0.56 -5.99 5.63
C THR A 36 0.28 -6.43 7.06
N ILE A 37 0.30 -5.49 8.02
CA ILE A 37 0.11 -5.76 9.44
C ILE A 37 -1.32 -6.16 9.82
N CYS A 38 -2.30 -5.71 9.05
CA CYS A 38 -3.71 -6.04 9.27
C CYS A 38 -4.06 -7.42 8.70
N SER A 39 -5.22 -7.95 9.09
CA SER A 39 -5.80 -9.12 8.44
C SER A 39 -6.71 -8.70 7.28
N ASN A 40 -6.89 -9.60 6.31
CA ASN A 40 -7.94 -9.45 5.31
C ASN A 40 -9.32 -9.62 5.96
N ASN A 41 -10.33 -8.95 5.41
CA ASN A 41 -11.71 -9.11 5.85
C ASN A 41 -12.34 -10.37 5.23
N LEU A 42 -11.84 -10.77 4.05
CA LEU A 42 -12.08 -12.08 3.46
C LEU A 42 -10.96 -13.06 3.81
N PRO A 43 -11.19 -14.38 3.75
CA PRO A 43 -10.13 -15.37 3.90
C PRO A 43 -9.00 -15.15 2.90
N ASP A 44 -7.75 -15.37 3.31
CA ASP A 44 -6.57 -15.16 2.45
C ASP A 44 -6.67 -15.93 1.12
N ALA A 45 -7.22 -17.15 1.16
CA ALA A 45 -7.47 -17.96 -0.04
C ALA A 45 -8.46 -17.30 -1.01
N SER A 46 -9.52 -16.67 -0.50
CA SER A 46 -10.47 -15.93 -1.33
C SER A 46 -9.83 -14.68 -1.92
N CYS A 47 -9.05 -13.96 -1.12
CA CYS A 47 -8.29 -12.80 -1.59
C CYS A 47 -7.31 -13.17 -2.70
N ALA A 48 -6.63 -14.30 -2.61
CA ALA A 48 -5.72 -14.77 -3.66
C ALA A 48 -6.43 -15.15 -4.98
N VAL A 49 -7.72 -15.51 -4.93
CA VAL A 49 -8.54 -15.77 -6.12
C VAL A 49 -8.94 -14.47 -6.82
N PHE A 50 -9.39 -13.48 -6.05
CA PHE A 50 -9.83 -12.18 -6.58
C PHE A 50 -8.67 -11.29 -7.02
N TYR A 51 -7.59 -11.29 -6.23
CA TYR A 51 -6.39 -10.50 -6.46
C TYR A 51 -5.25 -11.45 -6.79
N LYS A 52 -5.13 -11.81 -8.06
CA LYS A 52 -4.04 -12.67 -8.52
C LYS A 52 -2.72 -11.90 -8.51
N GLU A 53 -1.63 -12.61 -8.26
CA GLU A 53 -0.29 -12.06 -8.40
C GLU A 53 -0.12 -11.38 -9.77
N SER A 54 0.64 -10.28 -9.80
CA SER A 54 0.89 -9.51 -11.02
C SER A 54 1.63 -10.33 -12.09
N ALA A 55 2.40 -11.33 -11.67
CA ALA A 55 2.93 -12.39 -12.52
C ALA A 55 3.03 -13.69 -11.70
N GLN A 56 3.04 -14.84 -12.38
CA GLN A 56 3.06 -16.14 -11.69
C GLN A 56 4.34 -16.31 -10.86
N GLY A 57 4.18 -16.54 -9.56
CA GLY A 57 5.28 -16.85 -8.64
C GLY A 57 6.01 -15.63 -8.07
N VAL A 58 5.55 -14.41 -8.34
CA VAL A 58 6.15 -13.20 -7.74
C VAL A 58 5.68 -12.97 -6.30
N GLY A 59 4.61 -13.63 -5.89
CA GLY A 59 4.05 -13.49 -4.55
C GLY A 59 3.20 -12.22 -4.35
N PHE A 60 2.84 -11.99 -3.10
CA PHE A 60 2.05 -10.85 -2.64
C PHE A 60 2.91 -9.81 -1.91
N PRO A 61 2.44 -8.55 -1.84
CA PRO A 61 3.01 -7.54 -0.97
C PRO A 61 3.29 -8.08 0.43
N ALA A 62 4.51 -7.89 0.90
CA ALA A 62 4.98 -8.27 2.23
C ALA A 62 5.96 -7.20 2.72
N ALA A 63 6.04 -7.01 4.05
CA ALA A 63 6.95 -6.04 4.63
C ALA A 63 8.39 -6.24 4.11
N GLY A 64 8.99 -5.17 3.58
CA GLY A 64 10.36 -5.16 3.06
C GLY A 64 10.53 -5.73 1.64
N ASN A 65 9.50 -6.32 1.02
CA ASN A 65 9.59 -6.75 -0.38
C ASN A 65 9.19 -5.62 -1.36
N GLN A 66 9.47 -5.83 -2.64
CA GLN A 66 9.25 -4.85 -3.73
C GLN A 66 8.39 -5.46 -4.85
N VAL A 67 7.52 -6.41 -4.51
CA VAL A 67 6.75 -7.14 -5.53
C VAL A 67 5.68 -6.22 -6.12
N GLN A 68 5.43 -6.36 -7.43
CA GLN A 68 4.38 -5.60 -8.08
C GLN A 68 3.03 -6.00 -7.49
N ARG A 69 2.28 -5.02 -6.99
CA ARG A 69 0.96 -5.25 -6.39
C ARG A 69 0.05 -5.91 -7.43
N PRO A 70 -0.83 -6.85 -7.04
CA PRO A 70 -1.89 -7.32 -7.93
C PRO A 70 -2.59 -6.13 -8.59
N PHE A 71 -2.64 -6.10 -9.92
CA PHE A 71 -3.19 -4.97 -10.67
C PHE A 71 -4.65 -4.70 -10.31
N ALA A 72 -5.42 -5.77 -10.08
CA ALA A 72 -6.80 -5.72 -9.63
C ALA A 72 -6.98 -5.04 -8.25
N CYS A 73 -5.92 -4.85 -7.46
CA CYS A 73 -6.03 -4.12 -6.19
C CYS A 73 -6.25 -2.62 -6.39
N TYR A 74 -5.95 -2.05 -7.56
CA TYR A 74 -6.02 -0.60 -7.76
C TYR A 74 -6.41 -0.18 -9.18
N SER A 75 -6.41 -1.08 -10.17
CA SER A 75 -6.72 -0.76 -11.55
C SER A 75 -7.75 -1.74 -12.11
N THR A 76 -8.50 -1.29 -13.11
CA THR A 76 -9.37 -2.14 -13.94
C THR A 76 -8.63 -2.75 -15.12
N SER A 77 -7.40 -2.29 -15.38
CA SER A 77 -6.52 -2.82 -16.43
C SER A 77 -5.83 -4.11 -15.97
N ALA A 78 -5.76 -5.08 -16.89
CA ALA A 78 -5.03 -6.34 -16.65
C ALA A 78 -3.52 -6.15 -16.47
N ASN A 79 -2.97 -5.02 -16.93
CA ASN A 79 -1.53 -4.72 -16.92
C ASN A 79 -1.17 -3.59 -15.95
N GLY A 80 -2.08 -3.18 -15.06
CA GLY A 80 -1.88 -2.02 -14.20
C GLY A 80 -2.03 -0.69 -14.92
N GLY A 81 -1.42 0.36 -14.37
CA GLY A 81 -1.57 1.73 -14.83
C GLY A 81 -2.46 2.56 -13.93
N SER A 82 -3.35 3.37 -14.51
CA SER A 82 -4.12 4.38 -13.76
C SER A 82 -4.89 3.77 -12.58
N VAL A 83 -4.78 4.43 -11.43
CA VAL A 83 -5.47 4.07 -10.19
C VAL A 83 -6.96 4.38 -10.32
N ASP A 84 -7.77 3.32 -10.31
CA ASP A 84 -9.21 3.39 -10.13
C ASP A 84 -9.55 3.44 -8.63
N ALA A 85 -10.23 4.51 -8.22
CA ALA A 85 -10.58 4.73 -6.82
C ALA A 85 -11.55 3.67 -6.26
N GLY A 86 -12.41 3.11 -7.10
CA GLY A 86 -13.36 2.05 -6.73
C GLY A 86 -12.66 0.74 -6.43
N MET A 87 -11.78 0.29 -7.32
CA MET A 87 -10.96 -0.91 -7.17
C MET A 87 -10.07 -0.80 -5.93
N LYS A 88 -9.39 0.34 -5.77
CA LYS A 88 -8.56 0.62 -4.59
C LYS A 88 -9.38 0.59 -3.30
N LYS A 89 -10.56 1.21 -3.28
CA LYS A 89 -11.44 1.18 -2.11
C LYS A 89 -11.91 -0.24 -1.78
N ALA A 90 -12.32 -1.02 -2.78
CA ALA A 90 -12.75 -2.40 -2.59
C ALA A 90 -11.61 -3.28 -2.05
N ALA A 91 -10.39 -3.10 -2.54
CA ALA A 91 -9.19 -3.78 -2.05
C ALA A 91 -8.89 -3.45 -0.59
N ILE A 92 -8.92 -2.17 -0.21
CA ILE A 92 -8.73 -1.72 1.18
C ILE A 92 -9.79 -2.32 2.11
N GLN A 93 -11.04 -2.45 1.65
CA GLN A 93 -12.13 -2.96 2.49
C GLN A 93 -12.11 -4.49 2.65
N ASN A 94 -11.80 -5.23 1.58
CA ASN A 94 -11.98 -6.68 1.57
C ASN A 94 -10.68 -7.45 1.79
N CYS A 95 -9.60 -7.02 1.13
CA CYS A 95 -8.33 -7.73 1.10
C CYS A 95 -7.10 -6.81 1.30
N PRO A 96 -7.08 -5.96 2.35
CA PRO A 96 -6.02 -4.98 2.54
C PRO A 96 -4.64 -5.61 2.76
N LYS A 97 -4.55 -6.79 3.38
CA LYS A 97 -3.26 -7.47 3.59
C LYS A 97 -2.71 -8.02 2.27
N THR A 98 -3.52 -8.77 1.52
CA THR A 98 -3.13 -9.33 0.22
C THR A 98 -2.76 -8.23 -0.76
N CYS A 99 -3.46 -7.11 -0.70
CA CYS A 99 -3.16 -5.97 -1.54
C CYS A 99 -2.01 -5.10 -1.02
N GLY A 100 -1.47 -5.28 0.19
CA GLY A 100 -0.41 -4.39 0.72
C GLY A 100 -0.92 -2.98 1.08
N MET A 101 -2.16 -2.90 1.53
CA MET A 101 -2.97 -1.69 1.68
C MET A 101 -3.43 -1.45 3.12
N CYS A 102 -2.91 -2.22 4.08
CA CYS A 102 -3.31 -2.10 5.48
C CYS A 102 -3.15 -0.68 6.01
N CYS A 103 -2.09 0.06 5.65
CA CYS A 103 -1.89 1.44 6.10
C CYS A 103 -2.98 2.43 5.65
N LEU A 104 -3.82 2.06 4.69
CA LEU A 104 -4.94 2.88 4.23
C LEU A 104 -6.27 2.52 4.88
N THR A 105 -6.35 1.39 5.58
CA THR A 105 -7.56 1.00 6.30
C THR A 105 -7.80 1.96 7.46
N PRO A 106 -9.06 2.22 7.85
CA PRO A 106 -9.37 3.21 8.87
C PRO A 106 -8.73 2.90 10.24
N ALA A 107 -8.48 1.63 10.56
CA ALA A 107 -7.79 1.22 11.79
C ALA A 107 -6.28 1.51 11.78
N TYR A 108 -5.69 1.72 10.60
CA TYR A 108 -4.25 1.90 10.40
C TYR A 108 -3.89 3.20 9.63
N ASN A 109 -4.89 4.01 9.28
CA ASN A 109 -4.79 5.34 8.68
C ASN A 109 -5.40 6.41 9.60
N CYS A 110 -5.20 6.27 10.90
CA CYS A 110 -5.76 7.23 11.84
C CYS A 110 -4.89 8.48 11.92
N THR A 111 -5.51 9.65 11.80
CA THR A 111 -4.87 10.92 12.18
C THR A 111 -5.04 11.14 13.68
N ASN A 112 -4.10 11.83 14.32
CA ASN A 112 -4.27 12.23 15.72
C ASN A 112 -5.53 13.08 15.89
N ALA A 113 -6.16 12.99 17.07
CA ALA A 113 -7.29 13.85 17.40
C ALA A 113 -6.86 15.33 17.24
N GLN A 114 -7.79 16.20 16.81
CA GLN A 114 -7.50 17.62 16.59
C GLN A 114 -7.13 18.34 17.90
N PHE A 115 -7.69 17.89 19.03
CA PHE A 115 -7.36 18.36 20.38
C PHE A 115 -7.11 17.15 21.29
N PRO A 116 -5.94 16.51 21.17
CA PRO A 116 -5.65 15.35 21.98
C PRO A 116 -5.42 15.81 23.42
N ALA A 117 -5.98 15.10 24.39
CA ALA A 117 -5.73 15.32 25.82
C ALA A 117 -4.29 14.96 26.24
N MET A 118 -3.45 14.53 25.29
CA MET A 118 -2.04 14.18 25.46
C MET A 118 -1.24 14.55 24.22
N ASN A 119 0.04 14.87 24.38
CA ASN A 119 0.90 15.18 23.26
C ASN A 119 1.32 13.89 22.53
N CYS A 120 0.81 13.68 21.32
CA CYS A 120 1.10 12.50 20.52
C CYS A 120 2.60 12.36 20.15
N ALA A 121 3.36 13.45 20.13
CA ALA A 121 4.79 13.42 19.82
C ALA A 121 5.67 12.91 20.97
N THR A 122 5.16 12.90 22.21
CA THR A 122 5.93 12.50 23.40
C THR A 122 5.63 11.08 23.86
N ILE A 123 4.73 10.38 23.17
CA ILE A 123 4.35 9.01 23.50
C ILE A 123 5.52 8.08 23.19
N GLN A 124 5.98 7.36 24.20
CA GLN A 124 7.00 6.33 24.02
C GLN A 124 6.40 5.00 23.55
N PRO A 125 7.18 4.16 22.83
CA PRO A 125 6.74 2.84 22.38
C PRO A 125 6.21 1.94 23.52
N SER A 126 6.85 2.01 24.69
CA SER A 126 6.45 1.28 25.90
C SER A 126 5.06 1.68 26.41
N GLN A 127 4.66 2.95 26.22
CA GLN A 127 3.32 3.42 26.60
C GLN A 127 2.25 2.91 25.66
N CYS A 128 2.54 2.72 24.37
CA CYS A 128 1.58 2.11 23.45
C CYS A 128 1.29 0.64 23.74
N LEU A 129 2.24 -0.09 24.35
CA LEU A 129 2.08 -1.49 24.71
C LEU A 129 1.34 -1.69 26.03
N SER A 130 1.37 -0.68 26.91
CA SER A 130 0.73 -0.71 28.22
C SER A 130 -0.81 -0.77 28.10
N PRO A 131 -1.49 -1.73 28.76
CA PRO A 131 -2.96 -1.83 28.72
C PRO A 131 -3.65 -0.60 29.30
N ILE A 132 -2.99 0.13 30.21
CA ILE A 132 -3.51 1.34 30.86
C ILE A 132 -3.55 2.52 29.88
N TRP A 133 -2.55 2.60 28.98
CA TRP A 133 -2.41 3.71 28.04
C TRP A 133 -3.05 3.42 26.69
N ARG A 134 -3.22 2.15 26.32
CA ARG A 134 -3.70 1.71 25.01
C ARG A 134 -5.02 2.38 24.61
N GLU A 135 -6.01 2.42 25.50
CA GLU A 135 -7.30 3.08 25.25
C GLU A 135 -7.17 4.60 25.12
N LYS A 136 -6.41 5.25 26.00
CA LYS A 136 -6.20 6.71 25.95
C LYS A 136 -5.45 7.13 24.68
N ILE A 137 -4.45 6.36 24.27
CA ILE A 137 -3.69 6.61 23.04
C ILE A 137 -4.57 6.32 21.82
N ALA A 138 -5.39 5.25 21.83
CA ALA A 138 -6.33 4.99 20.74
C ALA A 138 -7.36 6.13 20.56
N GLN A 139 -7.79 6.77 21.65
CA GLN A 139 -8.72 7.90 21.59
C GLN A 139 -8.07 9.21 21.13
N ASN A 140 -6.83 9.48 21.55
CA ASN A 140 -6.20 10.79 21.35
C ASN A 140 -5.15 10.79 20.24
N CYS A 141 -4.38 9.73 20.13
CA CYS A 141 -3.21 9.62 19.27
C CYS A 141 -3.18 8.31 18.48
N PRO A 142 -4.25 7.97 17.74
CA PRO A 142 -4.35 6.67 17.07
C PRO A 142 -3.28 6.48 15.99
N SER A 143 -2.70 7.54 15.42
CA SER A 143 -1.55 7.43 14.51
C SER A 143 -0.32 6.78 15.18
N VAL A 144 -0.14 7.02 16.49
CA VAL A 144 1.01 6.52 17.27
C VAL A 144 0.79 5.09 17.72
N GLN A 145 -0.45 4.70 18.00
CA GLN A 145 -0.84 3.30 18.24
C GLN A 145 -0.38 2.39 17.10
N ILE A 146 -0.57 2.85 15.85
CA ILE A 146 -0.20 2.11 14.65
C ILE A 146 1.33 1.96 14.52
N ILE A 147 2.09 3.02 14.86
CA ILE A 147 3.56 2.95 14.88
C ILE A 147 4.04 1.94 15.93
N ALA A 148 3.38 1.87 17.08
CA ALA A 148 3.78 0.91 18.12
C ALA A 148 3.47 -0.55 17.76
N GLN A 149 2.39 -0.81 17.01
CA GLN A 149 2.15 -2.13 16.42
C GLN A 149 3.28 -2.54 15.47
N ARG A 150 3.99 -1.60 14.82
CA ARG A 150 5.19 -1.92 14.02
C ARG A 150 6.37 -2.46 14.83
N MET A 151 6.46 -2.14 16.13
CA MET A 151 7.59 -2.57 16.97
C MET A 151 7.40 -3.98 17.57
N HIS A 152 6.21 -4.58 17.44
CA HIS A 152 5.95 -5.96 17.87
C HIS A 152 5.20 -6.75 16.78
N PRO A 153 5.90 -7.37 15.81
CA PRO A 153 5.31 -8.32 14.88
C PRO A 153 5.10 -9.66 15.60
N GLY A 154 4.03 -9.82 16.37
CA GLY A 154 3.88 -11.05 17.15
C GLY A 154 2.63 -11.24 18.01
N PHE A 155 1.55 -10.49 17.76
CA PHE A 155 0.22 -10.78 18.30
C PHE A 155 -0.84 -10.52 17.25
#